data_AF-A0A6J5IPK1-F1
#
_entry.id   AF-A0A6J5IPK1-F1
#
_cell.length_a   1.000
_cell.length_b   1.000
_cell.length_c   1.000
_cell.angle_alpha   90.00
_cell.angle_beta   90.00
_cell.angle_gamma   90.00
#
_symmetry.space_group_name_H-M   'P 1'
#
loop_
_entity.id
_entity.type
_entity.pdbx_description
1 polymer ?
#
loop_
_entity_poly.entity_id
_entity_poly.type
_entity_poly.pdbx_seq_one_letter_code
_entity_poly.pdbx_strand_id
1 'polypeptide(L)'
;MFGVFCQFFLWVIKSMSVYFVACKGLRKFEGVVDEDFRSAHFDNDAVEVDGNSEQPNFADGLEVGSTYMYEEDAWFGFGRRYVFHENLSKLAHFVGYDWQMPGADDPGPFRELFRWGGSGTIGPVVSAKLVTDFNEWDERAQALEDGEFYEFYGHFRSMFEFAMKNGCVFLRCS
;
A
#
# COMPACT_ATOMS: atom_id res chain seq x y z
N MET A 1 29.84 11.11 -31.43
CA MET A 1 29.95 11.03 -29.96
C MET A 1 28.74 11.71 -29.33
N PHE A 2 27.55 11.11 -29.45
CA PHE A 2 26.32 11.59 -28.81
C PHE A 2 25.44 10.35 -28.59
N GLY A 3 25.73 9.60 -27.53
CA GLY A 3 25.07 8.32 -27.27
C GLY A 3 25.14 7.88 -25.81
N VAL A 4 25.33 8.81 -24.87
CA VAL A 4 25.50 8.46 -23.45
C VAL A 4 24.44 9.11 -22.54
N PHE A 5 23.78 10.20 -22.98
CA PHE A 5 22.81 10.91 -22.13
C PHE A 5 21.39 10.32 -22.14
N CYS A 6 21.01 9.52 -23.15
CA CYS A 6 19.66 8.92 -23.21
C CYS A 6 19.55 7.62 -22.39
N GLN A 7 20.67 6.94 -22.13
CA GLN A 7 20.67 5.68 -21.37
C GLN A 7 20.49 5.92 -19.85
N PHE A 8 20.93 7.06 -19.32
CA PHE A 8 20.84 7.36 -17.88
C PHE A 8 19.40 7.62 -17.42
N PHE A 9 18.63 8.36 -18.22
CA PHE A 9 17.23 8.68 -17.88
C PHE A 9 16.30 7.46 -18.02
N LEU A 10 16.56 6.56 -18.96
CA LEU A 10 15.84 5.29 -19.06
C LEU A 10 16.28 4.24 -18.03
N TRP A 11 17.46 4.38 -17.40
CA TRP A 11 17.94 3.46 -16.38
C TRP A 11 17.38 3.81 -14.98
N VAL A 12 17.24 5.11 -14.67
CA VAL A 12 16.61 5.57 -13.42
C VAL A 12 15.13 5.16 -13.34
N ILE A 13 14.41 5.09 -14.46
CA ILE A 13 13.00 4.65 -14.51
C ILE A 13 12.86 3.11 -14.41
N LYS A 14 13.96 2.35 -14.55
CA LYS A 14 13.94 0.87 -14.62
C LYS A 14 14.33 0.14 -13.31
N SER A 15 14.56 0.86 -12.21
CA SER A 15 15.12 0.25 -10.99
C SER A 15 14.55 0.75 -9.67
N MET A 16 13.34 1.31 -9.67
CA MET A 16 12.68 1.65 -8.41
C MET A 16 12.00 0.42 -7.82
N SER A 17 12.42 0.08 -6.60
CA SER A 17 11.75 -0.91 -5.77
C SER A 17 10.50 -0.30 -5.17
N VAL A 18 9.46 -1.11 -5.00
CA VAL A 18 8.19 -0.69 -4.40
C VAL A 18 8.29 -0.85 -2.89
N TYR A 19 8.11 0.26 -2.18
CA TYR A 19 8.08 0.30 -0.71
C TYR A 19 6.82 1.00 -0.22
N PHE A 20 6.16 0.31 0.70
CA PHE A 20 5.09 0.86 1.50
C PHE A 20 5.55 1.04 2.94
N VAL A 21 4.97 2.03 3.61
CA VAL A 21 5.14 2.23 5.04
C VAL A 21 3.79 1.98 5.70
N ALA A 22 3.79 1.10 6.70
CA ALA A 22 2.67 0.97 7.63
C ALA A 22 3.03 1.67 8.93
N CYS A 23 2.14 2.51 9.42
CA CYS A 23 2.29 3.22 10.70
C CYS A 23 1.22 2.77 11.67
N LYS A 24 1.46 2.93 12.98
CA LYS A 24 0.46 2.72 14.03
C LYS A 24 0.65 3.71 15.18
N GLY A 25 -0.36 3.79 16.06
CA GLY A 25 -0.36 4.76 17.16
C GLY A 25 -0.68 6.17 16.68
N LEU A 26 -1.54 6.28 15.65
CA LEU A 26 -1.87 7.56 15.05
C LEU A 26 -2.56 8.50 16.05
N ARG A 27 -2.10 9.75 16.07
CA ARG A 27 -2.71 10.86 16.80
C ARG A 27 -2.82 12.06 15.87
N LYS A 28 -4.05 12.57 15.69
CA LYS A 28 -4.28 13.73 14.84
C LYS A 28 -3.52 14.94 15.40
N PHE A 29 -2.79 15.62 14.52
CA PHE A 29 -2.08 16.84 14.86
C PHE A 29 -3.00 18.05 14.64
N GLU A 30 -3.22 18.82 15.70
CA GLU A 30 -4.13 19.98 15.70
C GLU A 30 -3.37 21.32 15.53
N GLY A 31 -2.05 21.28 15.31
CA GLY A 31 -1.22 22.46 15.14
C GLY A 31 -1.13 22.95 13.68
N VAL A 32 -0.31 23.98 13.48
CA VAL A 32 -0.01 24.48 12.13
C VAL A 32 1.04 23.59 11.48
N VAL A 33 0.74 23.14 10.25
CA VAL A 33 1.67 22.35 9.42
C VAL A 33 2.37 23.32 8.47
N ASP A 34 3.46 23.93 8.94
CA ASP A 34 4.34 24.82 8.15
C ASP A 34 5.56 24.08 7.59
N GLU A 35 6.46 24.79 6.89
CA GLU A 35 7.65 24.21 6.28
C GLU A 35 8.59 23.58 7.32
N ASP A 36 8.74 24.21 8.49
CA ASP A 36 9.59 23.71 9.57
C ASP A 36 9.03 22.40 10.12
N PHE A 37 7.72 22.34 10.38
CA PHE A 37 7.05 21.09 10.78
C PHE A 37 7.24 20.00 9.72
N ARG A 38 6.99 20.32 8.44
CA ARG A 38 7.10 19.33 7.36
C ARG A 38 8.51 18.77 7.27
N SER A 39 9.53 19.63 7.32
CA SER A 39 10.93 19.20 7.27
C SER A 39 11.35 18.39 8.49
N ALA A 40 10.78 18.64 9.66
CA ALA A 40 11.12 17.93 10.88
C ALA A 40 10.43 16.56 10.98
N HIS A 41 9.20 16.42 10.46
CA HIS A 41 8.34 15.29 10.83
C HIS A 41 7.94 14.35 9.68
N PHE A 42 7.78 14.81 8.43
CA PHE A 42 7.24 13.97 7.34
C PHE A 42 8.18 12.86 6.85
N ASP A 43 9.45 12.92 7.25
CA ASP A 43 10.44 11.86 7.00
C ASP A 43 10.65 10.95 8.23
N ASN A 44 9.99 11.24 9.36
CA ASN A 44 10.29 10.63 10.65
C ASN A 44 9.05 10.04 11.34
N ASP A 45 8.03 10.86 11.60
CA ASP A 45 6.93 10.53 12.52
C ASP A 45 5.57 11.17 12.17
N ALA A 46 5.42 11.78 10.99
CA ALA A 46 4.14 12.34 10.53
C ALA A 46 3.73 11.89 9.12
N VAL A 47 2.42 11.80 8.92
CA VAL A 47 1.79 11.51 7.63
C VAL A 47 0.57 12.40 7.43
N GLU A 48 0.45 12.97 6.23
CA GLU A 48 -0.78 13.62 5.76
C GLU A 48 -1.64 12.58 5.06
N VAL A 49 -2.90 12.48 5.46
CA VAL A 49 -3.82 11.48 4.92
C VAL A 49 -4.25 11.93 3.52
N ASP A 50 -3.74 11.24 2.51
CA ASP A 50 -4.09 11.49 1.12
C ASP A 50 -5.33 10.68 0.74
N GLY A 51 -6.35 11.37 0.25
CA GLY A 51 -7.61 10.74 -0.14
C GLY A 51 -7.57 10.31 -1.60
N ASN A 52 -8.18 9.17 -1.90
CA ASN A 52 -8.46 8.79 -3.28
C ASN A 52 -9.82 9.38 -3.69
N SER A 53 -9.85 10.30 -4.65
CA SER A 53 -11.10 10.96 -5.08
C SER A 53 -12.11 10.00 -5.73
N GLU A 54 -11.63 8.90 -6.31
CA GLU A 54 -12.47 7.85 -6.89
C GLU A 54 -12.98 6.87 -5.81
N GLN A 55 -12.18 6.64 -4.75
CA GLN A 55 -12.50 5.73 -3.65
C GLN A 55 -12.17 6.35 -2.29
N PRO A 56 -12.98 7.30 -1.81
CA PRO A 56 -12.72 8.02 -0.55
C PRO A 56 -12.70 7.11 0.67
N ASN A 57 -13.35 5.95 0.57
CA ASN A 57 -13.42 4.94 1.62
C ASN A 57 -12.09 4.24 1.91
N PHE A 58 -11.05 4.42 1.10
CA PHE A 58 -9.73 3.85 1.41
C PHE A 58 -9.14 4.40 2.71
N ALA A 59 -9.37 5.67 3.00
CA ALA A 59 -8.90 6.31 4.22
C ALA A 59 -9.84 6.11 5.42
N ASP A 60 -10.84 5.22 5.34
CA ASP A 60 -11.83 5.04 6.40
C ASP A 60 -11.18 4.79 7.78
N GLY A 61 -11.66 5.54 8.77
CA GLY A 61 -11.07 5.64 10.10
C GLY A 61 -10.12 6.83 10.27
N LEU A 62 -9.81 7.56 9.21
CA LEU A 62 -8.98 8.76 9.21
C LEU A 62 -9.70 9.92 8.51
N GLU A 63 -9.25 11.13 8.80
CA GLU A 63 -9.74 12.35 8.15
C GLU A 63 -8.81 12.74 7.02
N VAL A 64 -9.31 12.69 5.78
CA VAL A 64 -8.57 13.08 4.58
C VAL A 64 -8.13 14.55 4.68
N GLY A 65 -6.88 14.83 4.30
CA GLY A 65 -6.25 16.14 4.38
C GLY A 65 -5.76 16.53 5.79
N SER A 66 -5.98 15.68 6.80
CA SER A 66 -5.41 15.90 8.13
C SER A 66 -4.04 15.24 8.27
N THR A 67 -3.20 15.84 9.11
CA THR A 67 -1.90 15.28 9.50
C THR A 67 -2.04 14.47 10.78
N TYR A 68 -1.42 13.31 10.81
CA TYR A 68 -1.32 12.44 11.98
C TYR A 68 0.14 12.18 12.32
N MET A 69 0.45 12.21 13.62
CA MET A 69 1.70 11.72 14.17
C MET A 69 1.58 10.21 14.44
N TYR A 70 2.60 9.42 14.12
CA TYR A 70 2.65 7.99 14.44
C TYR A 70 3.70 7.68 15.51
N GLU A 71 3.49 6.60 16.25
CA GLU A 71 4.42 6.16 17.31
C GLU A 71 5.44 5.14 16.79
N GLU A 72 5.02 4.31 15.84
CA GLU A 72 5.84 3.25 15.25
C GLU A 72 5.53 3.15 13.76
N ASP A 73 6.56 2.86 12.97
CA ASP A 73 6.46 2.51 11.55
C ASP A 73 7.10 1.15 11.25
N ALA A 74 6.72 0.59 10.12
CA ALA A 74 7.32 -0.61 9.54
C ALA A 74 7.36 -0.46 8.02
N TRP A 75 8.52 -0.79 7.44
CA TRP A 75 8.79 -0.65 6.01
C TRP A 75 8.67 -2.01 5.31
N PHE A 76 7.85 -2.06 4.26
CA PHE A 76 7.57 -3.27 3.51
C PHE A 76 8.03 -3.10 2.07
N GLY A 77 9.07 -3.85 1.70
CA GLY A 77 9.61 -3.88 0.35
C GLY A 77 9.05 -5.04 -0.45
N PHE A 78 8.56 -4.75 -1.66
CA PHE A 78 8.00 -5.74 -2.58
C PHE A 78 8.88 -5.95 -3.82
N GLY A 79 10.17 -5.65 -3.69
CA GLY A 79 11.14 -5.79 -4.77
C GLY A 79 10.89 -4.81 -5.91
N ARG A 80 11.36 -5.16 -7.10
CA ARG A 80 11.26 -4.31 -8.29
C ARG A 80 9.81 -4.18 -8.74
N ARG A 81 9.44 -3.02 -9.30
CA ARG A 81 8.09 -2.72 -9.80
C ARG A 81 7.48 -3.81 -10.70
N TYR A 82 8.25 -4.44 -11.59
CA TYR A 82 7.71 -5.53 -12.42
C TYR A 82 7.36 -6.78 -11.62
N VAL A 83 8.18 -7.15 -10.63
CA VAL A 83 7.95 -8.30 -9.72
C VAL A 83 6.71 -8.03 -8.87
N PHE A 84 6.57 -6.79 -8.38
CA PHE A 84 5.39 -6.35 -7.65
C PHE A 84 4.12 -6.51 -8.48
N HIS A 85 4.09 -5.98 -9.71
CA HIS A 85 2.90 -6.07 -10.57
C HIS A 85 2.61 -7.50 -11.05
N GLU A 86 3.63 -8.32 -11.28
CA GLU A 86 3.46 -9.74 -11.63
C GLU A 86 2.78 -10.51 -10.49
N ASN A 87 3.28 -10.37 -9.26
CA ASN A 87 2.67 -11.00 -8.09
C ASN A 87 1.29 -10.43 -7.75
N LEU A 88 1.07 -9.12 -7.93
CA LEU A 88 -0.25 -8.52 -7.75
C LEU A 88 -1.26 -9.04 -8.79
N SER A 89 -0.83 -9.22 -10.04
CA SER A 89 -1.66 -9.83 -11.10
C SER A 89 -1.95 -11.29 -10.81
N LYS A 90 -0.98 -12.02 -10.25
CA LYS A 90 -1.17 -13.39 -9.78
C LYS A 90 -2.18 -13.49 -8.63
N LEU A 91 -2.13 -12.56 -7.67
CA LEU A 91 -3.12 -12.47 -6.60
C LEU A 91 -4.52 -12.22 -7.16
N ALA A 92 -4.66 -11.30 -8.11
CA ALA A 92 -5.93 -11.03 -8.80
C ALA A 92 -6.46 -12.30 -9.50
N HIS A 93 -5.63 -12.97 -10.29
CA HIS A 93 -6.02 -14.20 -10.98
C HIS A 93 -6.40 -15.32 -10.00
N PHE A 94 -5.65 -15.46 -8.91
CA PHE A 94 -5.89 -16.45 -7.86
C PHE A 94 -7.28 -16.33 -7.22
N VAL A 95 -7.75 -15.10 -7.00
CA VAL A 95 -9.10 -14.85 -6.45
C VAL A 95 -10.18 -14.66 -7.51
N GLY A 96 -9.84 -14.86 -8.80
CA GLY A 96 -10.77 -14.67 -9.92
C GLY A 96 -11.16 -13.22 -10.18
N TYR A 97 -10.36 -12.25 -9.73
CA TYR A 97 -10.58 -10.84 -10.02
C TYR A 97 -10.13 -10.49 -11.44
N ASP A 98 -11.03 -9.87 -12.21
CA ASP A 98 -10.73 -9.26 -13.51
C ASP A 98 -11.38 -7.88 -13.58
N TRP A 99 -10.54 -6.84 -13.72
CA TRP A 99 -10.98 -5.44 -13.77
C TRP A 99 -11.81 -5.11 -15.01
N GLN A 100 -11.77 -5.96 -16.06
CA GLN A 100 -12.55 -5.79 -17.29
C GLN A 100 -13.94 -6.43 -17.20
N MET A 101 -14.19 -7.28 -16.20
CA MET A 101 -15.46 -7.99 -16.07
C MET A 101 -16.55 -7.08 -15.48
N PRO A 102 -17.81 -7.21 -15.96
CA PRO A 102 -18.95 -6.63 -15.27
C PRO A 102 -18.98 -7.13 -13.81
N GLY A 103 -19.07 -6.21 -12.85
CA GLY A 103 -19.00 -6.55 -11.42
C GLY A 103 -17.61 -6.42 -10.79
N ALA A 104 -16.59 -5.93 -11.50
CA ALA A 104 -15.28 -5.61 -10.91
C ALA A 104 -15.34 -4.55 -9.78
N ASP A 105 -16.48 -3.89 -9.60
CA ASP A 105 -16.75 -2.98 -8.50
C ASP A 105 -17.57 -3.60 -7.37
N ASP A 106 -18.09 -4.82 -7.56
CA ASP A 106 -18.82 -5.53 -6.53
C ASP A 106 -17.88 -5.93 -5.37
N PRO A 107 -18.40 -6.11 -4.15
CA PRO A 107 -17.60 -6.56 -3.02
C PRO A 107 -16.90 -7.89 -3.32
N GLY A 108 -15.60 -7.95 -3.03
CA GLY A 108 -14.78 -9.13 -3.28
C GLY A 108 -13.49 -9.12 -2.47
N PRO A 109 -12.77 -10.26 -2.45
CA PRO A 109 -11.49 -10.38 -1.76
C PRO A 109 -10.47 -9.43 -2.40
N PHE A 110 -9.73 -8.71 -1.56
CA PHE A 110 -8.66 -7.80 -1.95
C PHE A 110 -9.06 -6.67 -2.92
N ARG A 111 -10.35 -6.40 -3.13
CA ARG A 111 -10.85 -5.37 -4.06
C ARG A 111 -10.16 -4.02 -3.83
N GLU A 112 -10.07 -3.61 -2.57
CA GLU A 112 -9.47 -2.35 -2.17
C GLU A 112 -7.99 -2.31 -2.55
N LEU A 113 -7.26 -3.41 -2.39
CA LEU A 113 -5.86 -3.51 -2.79
C LEU A 113 -5.69 -3.36 -4.31
N PHE A 114 -6.54 -4.03 -5.11
CA PHE A 114 -6.47 -3.95 -6.58
C PHE A 114 -6.84 -2.57 -7.12
N ARG A 115 -7.82 -1.90 -6.48
CA ARG A 115 -8.28 -0.58 -6.88
C ARG A 115 -7.40 0.55 -6.34
N TRP A 116 -6.72 0.34 -5.22
CA TRP A 116 -5.83 1.33 -4.61
C TRP A 116 -4.65 1.67 -5.51
N GLY A 117 -4.01 0.65 -6.11
CA GLY A 117 -2.89 0.85 -7.04
C GLY A 117 -1.68 1.58 -6.42
N GLY A 118 -1.66 1.77 -5.10
CA GLY A 118 -0.63 2.52 -4.37
C GLY A 118 -0.83 4.04 -4.30
N SER A 119 -2.00 4.58 -4.66
CA SER A 119 -2.29 6.02 -4.57
C SER A 119 -3.25 6.34 -3.42
N GLY A 120 -2.87 7.31 -2.58
CA GLY A 120 -3.60 7.67 -1.38
C GLY A 120 -3.24 6.80 -0.17
N THR A 121 -3.92 7.03 0.94
CA THR A 121 -3.72 6.35 2.21
C THR A 121 -4.78 5.27 2.42
N ILE A 122 -4.35 4.06 2.81
CA ILE A 122 -5.24 3.03 3.34
C ILE A 122 -5.33 3.22 4.87
N GLY A 123 -6.55 3.44 5.36
CA GLY A 123 -6.87 3.58 6.77
C GLY A 123 -6.97 2.24 7.52
N PRO A 124 -7.21 2.31 8.84
CA PRO A 124 -7.24 1.11 9.69
C PRO A 124 -8.44 0.20 9.38
N VAL A 125 -9.58 0.77 8.98
CA VAL A 125 -10.79 -0.01 8.66
C VAL A 125 -10.56 -0.91 7.45
N VAL A 126 -10.02 -0.34 6.37
CA VAL A 126 -9.70 -1.10 5.15
C VAL A 126 -8.56 -2.08 5.40
N SER A 127 -7.56 -1.70 6.21
CA SER A 127 -6.50 -2.62 6.64
C SER A 127 -7.07 -3.85 7.36
N ALA A 128 -7.99 -3.67 8.32
CA ALA A 128 -8.64 -4.78 9.03
C ALA A 128 -9.43 -5.71 8.10
N LYS A 129 -10.11 -5.14 7.11
CA LYS A 129 -10.81 -5.90 6.07
C LYS A 129 -9.83 -6.71 5.24
N LEU A 130 -8.74 -6.11 4.76
CA LEU A 130 -7.72 -6.81 3.97
C LEU A 130 -7.06 -7.95 4.75
N VAL A 131 -6.76 -7.75 6.03
CA VAL A 131 -6.27 -8.85 6.91
C VAL A 131 -7.27 -10.00 6.97
N THR A 132 -8.56 -9.70 7.03
CA THR A 132 -9.62 -10.72 7.02
C THR A 132 -9.60 -11.52 5.72
N ASP A 133 -9.49 -10.84 4.57
CA ASP A 133 -9.37 -11.51 3.27
C ASP A 133 -8.10 -12.39 3.22
N PHE A 134 -6.95 -11.87 3.69
CA PHE A 134 -5.69 -12.61 3.71
C PHE A 134 -5.78 -13.87 4.60
N ASN A 135 -6.52 -13.81 5.70
CA ASN A 135 -6.74 -14.97 6.56
C ASN A 135 -7.70 -15.99 5.94
N GLU A 136 -8.76 -15.54 5.26
CA GLU A 136 -9.73 -16.43 4.61
C GLU A 136 -9.11 -17.21 3.43
N TRP A 137 -8.12 -16.63 2.75
CA TRP A 137 -7.49 -17.22 1.58
C TRP A 137 -6.14 -17.90 1.86
N ASP A 138 -5.65 -17.88 3.10
CA ASP A 138 -4.29 -18.33 3.48
C ASP A 138 -4.03 -19.80 3.12
N GLU A 139 -4.92 -20.70 3.51
CA GLU A 139 -4.78 -22.14 3.22
C GLU A 139 -4.72 -22.42 1.70
N ARG A 140 -5.51 -21.68 0.91
CA ARG A 140 -5.54 -21.82 -0.55
C ARG A 140 -4.26 -21.26 -1.18
N ALA A 141 -3.72 -20.16 -0.65
CA ALA A 141 -2.48 -19.57 -1.14
C ALA A 141 -1.29 -20.49 -0.84
N GLN A 142 -1.24 -21.07 0.36
CA GLN A 142 -0.22 -22.03 0.76
C GLN A 142 -0.26 -23.30 -0.10
N ALA A 143 -1.45 -23.79 -0.47
CA ALA A 143 -1.64 -24.98 -1.29
C ALA A 143 -1.15 -24.84 -2.75
N LEU A 144 -0.80 -23.63 -3.21
CA LEU A 144 -0.18 -23.43 -4.52
C LEU A 144 1.29 -23.91 -4.56
N GLU A 145 1.90 -24.17 -3.40
CA GLU A 145 3.31 -24.57 -3.26
C GLU A 145 4.30 -23.61 -3.94
N ASP A 146 3.87 -22.34 -4.08
CA ASP A 146 4.65 -21.28 -4.71
C ASP A 146 5.23 -20.35 -3.64
N GLY A 147 6.47 -20.63 -3.24
CA GLY A 147 7.12 -19.95 -2.11
C GLY A 147 7.28 -18.45 -2.31
N GLU A 148 7.61 -17.98 -3.52
CA GLU A 148 7.78 -16.56 -3.82
C GLU A 148 6.44 -15.80 -3.71
N PHE A 149 5.36 -16.37 -4.27
CA PHE A 149 4.04 -15.80 -4.14
C PHE A 149 3.54 -15.81 -2.69
N TYR A 150 3.77 -16.89 -1.94
CA TYR A 150 3.34 -16.98 -0.55
C TYR A 150 4.11 -16.01 0.37
N GLU A 151 5.40 -15.77 0.09
CA GLU A 151 6.16 -14.71 0.77
C GLU A 151 5.58 -13.33 0.49
N PHE A 152 5.30 -13.01 -0.79
CA PHE A 152 4.63 -11.77 -1.19
C PHE A 152 3.26 -11.59 -0.50
N TYR A 153 2.47 -12.67 -0.45
CA TYR A 153 1.17 -12.73 0.21
C TYR A 153 1.28 -12.44 1.71
N GLY A 154 2.20 -13.12 2.40
CA GLY A 154 2.46 -12.93 3.83
C GLY A 154 2.98 -11.53 4.17
N HIS A 155 3.77 -10.93 3.28
CA HIS A 155 4.24 -9.54 3.45
C HIS A 155 3.10 -8.53 3.40
N PHE A 156 2.18 -8.67 2.44
CA PHE A 156 0.98 -7.83 2.39
C PHE A 156 0.11 -8.01 3.64
N ARG A 157 -0.13 -9.26 4.06
CA ARG A 157 -0.88 -9.54 5.29
C ARG A 157 -0.26 -8.83 6.50
N SER A 158 1.05 -9.01 6.70
CA SER A 158 1.78 -8.43 7.83
C SER A 158 1.73 -6.89 7.83
N MET A 159 1.79 -6.27 6.65
CA MET A 159 1.68 -4.82 6.49
C MET A 159 0.32 -4.30 6.96
N PHE A 160 -0.78 -4.94 6.55
CA PHE A 160 -2.12 -4.53 6.96
C PHE A 160 -2.42 -4.89 8.42
N GLU A 161 -1.88 -6.01 8.92
CA GLU A 161 -1.96 -6.39 10.35
C GLU A 161 -1.31 -5.32 11.24
N PHE A 162 -0.22 -4.71 10.79
CA PHE A 162 0.43 -3.61 11.52
C PHE A 162 -0.48 -2.37 11.65
N ALA A 163 -1.24 -2.06 10.60
CA ALA A 163 -2.04 -0.83 10.50
C ALA A 163 -3.49 -0.96 10.99
N MET A 164 -4.06 -2.17 11.10
CA MET A 164 -5.52 -2.39 11.22
C MET A 164 -6.24 -1.80 12.45
N LYS A 165 -5.53 -1.37 13.51
CA LYS A 165 -6.18 -0.89 14.76
C LYS A 165 -6.25 0.62 14.87
N ASN A 166 -5.13 1.29 14.64
CA ASN A 166 -4.97 2.74 14.75
C ASN A 166 -3.76 3.17 13.93
N GLY A 167 -3.80 2.83 12.65
CA GLY A 167 -2.67 2.92 11.75
C GLY A 167 -3.11 3.25 10.33
N CYS A 168 -2.13 3.36 9.45
CA CYS A 168 -2.36 3.60 8.03
C CYS A 168 -1.25 2.97 7.20
N VAL A 169 -1.51 2.78 5.91
CA VAL A 169 -0.53 2.36 4.92
C VAL A 169 -0.48 3.37 3.79
N PHE A 170 0.72 3.75 3.36
CA PHE A 170 0.93 4.61 2.21
C PHE A 170 2.18 4.19 1.42
N LEU A 171 2.19 4.53 0.14
CA LEU A 171 3.34 4.29 -0.73
C LEU A 171 4.42 5.34 -0.47
N ARG A 172 5.67 4.90 -0.28
CA ARG A 172 6.81 5.80 -0.07
C ARG A 172 7.68 5.95 -1.30
N CYS A 173 7.91 4.87 -2.05
CA CYS A 173 8.58 4.91 -3.35
C CYS A 173 8.17 3.71 -4.21
N SER A 174 8.08 3.92 -5.54
CA SER A 174 7.72 2.90 -6.54
C SER A 174 8.26 3.24 -7.92
#